data_AF-A0A293M765-F1
#
_entry.id   AF-A0A293M765-F1
#
_cell.length_a   1.000
_cell.length_b   1.000
_cell.length_c   1.000
_cell.angle_alpha   90.00
_cell.angle_beta   90.00
_cell.angle_gamma   90.00
#
_symmetry.space_group_name_H-M   'P 1'
#
loop_
_entity.id
_entity.type
_entity.pdbx_description
1 polymer ?
#
loop_
_entity_poly.entity_id
_entity_poly.type
_entity_poly.pdbx_seq_one_letter_code
_entity_poly.pdbx_strand_id
1 'polypeptide(L)'
;MSVRVVTAIFLVFIGCCTNVLFLEFLVKVHPGCTNLITFVQFLFIAAEGFVFETKFGKRKPVVPVRHYIGLVVMFFLVSVANNQALSYDISMPLHMIFKSGSLIATMLLGIILLGKRHPLSKYIAVSMITIGIILCTYASVSDDQNQDRKVTPQKSTFYNRITGVFLLSFALLLSARMGIYQENLSTRFGKHPRESLFYAHALPLPGFLLLIPDIVHQAAFFTQSAPLEIGLLGAVPSSWVYLLLNVITQYPLKCQCFGTNIRNGGSSNGLPHL
;
A
#
# COMPACT_ATOMS: atom_id res chain seq x y z
N MET A 1 18.45 -1.00 21.46
CA MET A 1 17.07 -0.89 20.94
C MET A 1 16.11 -1.36 22.03
N SER A 2 15.06 -0.61 22.37
CA SER A 2 14.13 -1.03 23.44
C SER A 2 13.44 -2.34 23.06
N VAL A 3 13.27 -3.27 24.00
CA VAL A 3 12.57 -4.55 23.82
C VAL A 3 11.22 -4.35 23.10
N ARG A 4 10.52 -3.26 23.41
CA ARG A 4 9.23 -2.91 22.78
C ARG A 4 9.32 -2.62 21.29
N VAL A 5 10.41 -2.01 20.84
CA VAL A 5 10.65 -1.71 19.40
C VAL A 5 10.97 -3.01 18.66
N VAL A 6 11.75 -3.89 19.27
CA VAL A 6 12.03 -5.24 18.73
C VAL A 6 10.74 -6.03 18.58
N THR A 7 9.90 -6.07 19.62
CA THR A 7 8.58 -6.73 19.56
C THR A 7 7.68 -6.10 18.50
N ALA A 8 7.69 -4.77 18.36
CA ALA A 8 6.90 -4.07 17.35
C ALA A 8 7.30 -4.48 15.92
N ILE A 9 8.60 -4.49 15.63
CA ILE A 9 9.13 -4.85 14.32
C ILE A 9 8.80 -6.31 14.00
N PHE A 10 9.00 -7.20 14.97
CA PHE A 10 8.74 -8.63 14.80
C PHE A 10 7.25 -8.93 14.53
N LEU A 11 6.34 -8.29 15.28
CA LEU A 11 4.90 -8.46 15.08
C LEU A 11 4.43 -7.89 13.73
N VAL A 12 4.98 -6.75 13.30
CA VAL A 12 4.68 -6.18 11.97
C VAL A 12 5.18 -7.12 10.87
N PHE A 13 6.39 -7.66 11.00
CA PHE A 13 6.95 -8.59 10.03
C PHE A 13 6.09 -9.85 9.91
N ILE A 14 5.76 -10.51 11.03
CA ILE A 14 4.90 -11.69 11.05
C ILE A 14 3.52 -11.36 10.47
N GLY A 15 2.87 -10.28 10.92
CA GLY A 15 1.55 -9.89 10.43
C GLY A 15 1.54 -9.68 8.91
N CYS A 16 2.54 -8.97 8.37
CA CYS A 16 2.67 -8.73 6.94
C CYS A 16 2.91 -10.03 6.17
N CYS A 17 3.87 -10.85 6.59
CA CYS A 17 4.20 -12.11 5.92
C CYS A 17 3.01 -13.06 5.91
N THR A 18 2.35 -13.24 7.05
CA THR A 18 1.17 -14.11 7.17
C THR A 18 -0.01 -13.59 6.34
N ASN A 19 -0.26 -12.27 6.33
CA ASN A 19 -1.30 -11.69 5.50
C ASN A 19 -1.04 -11.94 3.99
N VAL A 20 0.19 -11.71 3.53
CA VAL A 20 0.59 -11.97 2.14
C VAL A 20 0.45 -13.45 1.78
N LEU A 21 0.85 -14.36 2.68
CA LEU A 21 0.70 -15.80 2.46
C LEU A 21 -0.77 -16.19 2.24
N PHE A 22 -1.68 -15.77 3.12
CA PHE A 22 -3.10 -16.07 2.94
C PHE A 22 -3.69 -15.45 1.68
N LEU A 23 -3.25 -14.24 1.32
CA LEU A 23 -3.66 -13.60 0.07
C LEU A 23 -3.19 -14.41 -1.14
N GLU A 24 -1.94 -14.85 -1.16
CA GLU A 24 -1.38 -15.66 -2.26
C GLU A 24 -2.11 -17.00 -2.39
N PHE A 25 -2.42 -17.67 -1.28
CA PHE A 25 -3.23 -18.89 -1.29
C PHE A 25 -4.62 -18.66 -1.89
N LEU A 26 -5.32 -17.61 -1.47
CA LEU A 26 -6.66 -17.29 -2.00
C LEU A 26 -6.63 -16.96 -3.50
N VAL A 27 -5.65 -16.18 -3.95
CA VAL A 27 -5.51 -15.82 -5.38
C VAL A 27 -5.16 -17.04 -6.23
N LYS A 28 -4.39 -18.00 -5.72
CA LYS A 28 -4.09 -19.26 -6.41
C LYS A 28 -5.32 -20.15 -6.57
N VAL A 29 -6.21 -20.17 -5.58
CA VAL A 29 -7.43 -20.99 -5.61
C VAL A 29 -8.52 -20.32 -6.46
N HIS A 30 -8.68 -19.01 -6.33
CA HIS A 30 -9.72 -18.23 -7.03
C HIS A 30 -9.08 -17.04 -7.77
N PRO A 31 -8.69 -17.20 -9.05
CA PRO A 31 -8.15 -16.08 -9.83
C PRO A 31 -9.23 -14.99 -9.98
N GLY A 32 -8.89 -13.75 -9.61
CA GLY A 32 -9.81 -12.60 -9.66
C GLY A 32 -10.53 -12.27 -8.35
N CYS A 33 -10.33 -13.04 -7.27
CA CYS A 33 -10.95 -12.77 -5.97
C CYS A 33 -10.37 -11.55 -5.21
N THR A 34 -9.33 -10.92 -5.72
CA THR A 34 -8.62 -9.79 -5.06
C THR A 34 -9.55 -8.61 -4.76
N ASN A 35 -10.54 -8.34 -5.61
CA ASN A 35 -11.52 -7.27 -5.38
C ASN A 35 -12.41 -7.57 -4.17
N LEU A 36 -12.81 -8.83 -3.99
CA LEU A 36 -13.58 -9.28 -2.83
C LEU A 36 -12.73 -9.20 -1.55
N ILE A 37 -11.48 -9.69 -1.60
CA ILE A 37 -10.57 -9.64 -0.44
C ILE A 37 -10.35 -8.21 0.03
N THR A 38 -9.98 -7.32 -0.90
CA THR A 38 -9.71 -5.90 -0.58
C THR A 38 -10.95 -5.17 -0.10
N PHE A 39 -12.13 -5.44 -0.68
CA PHE A 39 -13.40 -4.91 -0.20
C PHE A 39 -13.67 -5.30 1.26
N VAL A 40 -13.55 -6.59 1.60
CA VAL A 40 -13.81 -7.07 2.96
C VAL A 40 -12.79 -6.51 3.96
N GLN A 41 -11.51 -6.41 3.59
CA GLN A 41 -10.48 -5.74 4.40
C GLN A 41 -10.83 -4.28 4.66
N PHE A 42 -11.20 -3.52 3.62
CA PHE A 42 -11.54 -2.10 3.73
C PHE A 42 -12.81 -1.90 4.55
N LEU A 43 -13.82 -2.74 4.33
CA LEU A 43 -15.07 -2.71 5.08
C LEU A 43 -14.84 -2.99 6.56
N PHE A 44 -14.05 -4.01 6.90
CA PHE A 44 -13.74 -4.35 8.28
C PHE A 44 -13.01 -3.20 9.00
N ILE A 45 -12.00 -2.61 8.36
CA ILE A 45 -11.24 -1.48 8.92
C ILE A 45 -12.12 -0.24 9.08
N ALA A 46 -12.98 0.03 8.09
CA ALA A 46 -13.91 1.16 8.14
C ALA A 46 -14.99 0.98 9.20
N ALA A 47 -15.57 -0.22 9.33
CA ALA A 47 -16.60 -0.53 10.33
C ALA A 47 -16.03 -0.41 11.75
N GLU A 48 -14.85 -0.97 12.00
CA GLU A 48 -14.16 -0.80 13.29
C GLU A 48 -13.88 0.69 13.57
N GLY A 49 -13.34 1.43 12.59
CA GLY A 49 -13.06 2.85 12.74
C GLY A 49 -14.33 3.69 12.96
N PHE A 50 -15.45 3.29 12.38
CA PHE A 50 -16.74 3.94 12.57
C PHE A 50 -17.28 3.75 14.00
N VAL A 51 -17.14 2.55 14.56
CA VAL A 51 -17.58 2.25 15.92
C VAL A 51 -16.66 2.89 16.96
N PHE A 52 -15.34 2.67 16.83
CA PHE A 52 -14.37 3.04 17.86
C PHE A 52 -13.82 4.46 17.74
N GLU A 53 -13.63 4.99 16.53
CA GLU A 53 -13.02 6.32 16.32
C GLU A 53 -14.07 7.42 16.16
N THR A 54 -15.07 7.21 15.28
CA THR A 54 -16.10 8.24 15.03
C THR A 54 -17.27 8.18 16.01
N LYS A 55 -17.35 7.14 16.85
CA LYS A 55 -18.44 6.89 17.81
C LYS A 55 -19.82 7.02 17.14
N PHE A 56 -20.03 6.27 16.06
CA PHE A 56 -21.23 6.37 15.20
C PHE A 56 -21.41 7.76 14.57
N GLY A 57 -20.32 8.39 14.12
CA GLY A 57 -20.35 9.70 13.48
C GLY A 57 -20.56 10.92 14.41
N LYS A 58 -20.60 10.70 15.73
CA LYS A 58 -20.75 11.79 16.72
C LYS A 58 -19.48 12.65 16.84
N ARG A 59 -18.32 12.11 16.48
CA ARG A 59 -17.04 12.84 16.53
C ARG A 59 -16.77 13.52 15.20
N LYS A 60 -16.59 14.84 15.23
CA LYS A 60 -16.16 15.62 14.05
C LYS A 60 -14.68 15.34 13.76
N PRO A 61 -14.27 15.22 12.49
CA PRO A 61 -12.88 15.03 12.12
C PRO A 61 -12.04 16.25 12.52
N VAL A 62 -10.86 15.99 13.09
CA VAL A 62 -9.89 17.05 13.41
C VAL A 62 -9.21 17.53 12.13
N VAL A 63 -8.95 16.60 11.21
CA VAL A 63 -8.35 16.90 9.92
C VAL A 63 -9.45 17.07 8.88
N PRO A 64 -9.51 18.20 8.14
CA PRO A 64 -10.56 18.39 7.14
C PRO A 64 -10.50 17.30 6.06
N VAL A 65 -11.67 16.66 5.81
CA VAL A 65 -11.82 15.50 4.90
C VAL A 65 -11.23 15.74 3.50
N ARG A 66 -11.18 17.00 3.04
CA ARG A 66 -10.54 17.41 1.77
C ARG A 66 -9.08 16.92 1.65
N HIS A 67 -8.33 16.88 2.74
CA HIS A 67 -6.94 16.39 2.73
C HIS A 67 -6.88 14.87 2.58
N TYR A 68 -7.83 14.14 3.18
CA TYR A 68 -7.95 12.69 3.00
C TYR A 68 -8.38 12.33 1.58
N ILE A 69 -9.29 13.10 0.98
CA ILE A 69 -9.65 12.93 -0.44
C ILE A 69 -8.40 13.11 -1.32
N GLY A 70 -7.58 14.14 -1.06
CA GLY A 70 -6.30 14.33 -1.77
C GLY A 70 -5.36 13.12 -1.64
N LEU A 71 -5.25 12.54 -0.44
CA LEU A 71 -4.45 11.33 -0.21
C LEU A 71 -4.97 10.11 -0.98
N VAL A 72 -6.29 9.90 -0.99
CA VAL A 72 -6.94 8.81 -1.72
C VAL A 72 -6.74 8.97 -3.23
N VAL A 73 -6.84 10.19 -3.75
CA VAL A 73 -6.58 10.48 -5.18
C VAL A 73 -5.13 10.17 -5.54
N MET A 74 -4.16 10.62 -4.73
CA MET A 74 -2.75 10.27 -4.96
C MET A 74 -2.53 8.75 -4.92
N PHE A 75 -3.18 8.05 -3.99
CA PHE A 75 -3.10 6.59 -3.89
C PHE A 75 -3.68 5.89 -5.09
N PHE A 76 -4.84 6.34 -5.58
CA PHE A 76 -5.45 5.82 -6.78
C PHE A 76 -4.56 6.02 -8.01
N LEU A 77 -4.00 7.22 -8.19
CA LEU A 77 -3.07 7.51 -9.29
C LEU A 77 -1.81 6.64 -9.24
N VAL A 78 -1.24 6.43 -8.05
CA VAL A 78 -0.12 5.47 -7.85
C VAL A 78 -0.55 4.06 -8.25
N SER A 79 -1.73 3.62 -7.80
CA SER A 79 -2.24 2.28 -8.09
C SER A 79 -2.47 2.08 -9.59
N VAL A 80 -3.09 3.04 -10.28
CA VAL A 80 -3.33 2.98 -11.72
C VAL A 80 -2.00 2.99 -12.50
N ALA A 81 -1.06 3.86 -12.13
CA ALA A 81 0.25 3.91 -12.78
C ALA A 81 1.05 2.61 -12.58
N ASN A 82 1.02 2.01 -11.38
CA ASN A 82 1.65 0.72 -11.14
C ASN A 82 0.98 -0.42 -11.90
N ASN A 83 -0.36 -0.46 -11.95
CA ASN A 83 -1.10 -1.49 -12.67
C ASN A 83 -0.89 -1.39 -14.17
N GLN A 84 -0.89 -0.18 -14.73
CA GLN A 84 -0.65 0.06 -16.14
C GLN A 84 0.82 -0.24 -16.53
N ALA A 85 1.77 -0.07 -15.61
CA ALA A 85 3.17 -0.44 -15.85
C ALA A 85 3.36 -1.96 -16.07
N LEU A 86 2.54 -2.79 -15.43
CA LEU A 86 2.57 -4.25 -15.61
C LEU A 86 2.11 -4.68 -17.01
N SER A 87 1.22 -3.91 -17.64
CA SER A 87 0.76 -4.15 -19.01
C SER A 87 1.82 -3.88 -20.09
N TYR A 88 2.98 -3.32 -19.72
CA TYR A 88 4.11 -3.06 -20.62
C TYR A 88 5.22 -4.12 -20.51
N ASP A 89 4.88 -5.36 -20.13
CA ASP A 89 5.80 -6.52 -20.01
C ASP A 89 7.04 -6.25 -19.14
N ILE A 90 6.88 -5.42 -18.11
CA ILE A 90 7.94 -5.19 -17.13
C ILE A 90 8.06 -6.40 -16.20
N SER A 91 9.30 -6.84 -15.96
CA SER A 91 9.57 -7.94 -15.04
C SER A 91 9.13 -7.59 -13.60
N MET A 92 8.41 -8.51 -12.96
CA MET A 92 7.95 -8.36 -11.56
C MET A 92 9.07 -7.98 -10.56
N PRO A 93 10.33 -8.49 -10.71
CA PRO A 93 11.45 -8.03 -9.90
C PRO A 93 11.78 -6.53 -10.07
N LEU A 94 11.66 -5.96 -11.27
CA LEU A 94 11.89 -4.53 -11.51
C LEU A 94 10.89 -3.68 -10.74
N HIS A 95 9.61 -4.05 -10.77
CA HIS A 95 8.56 -3.41 -9.97
C HIS A 95 8.85 -3.48 -8.46
N MET A 96 9.40 -4.60 -7.96
CA MET A 96 9.81 -4.73 -6.55
C MET A 96 10.98 -3.79 -6.18
N ILE A 97 11.98 -3.64 -7.06
CA ILE A 97 13.11 -2.73 -6.85
C ILE A 97 12.62 -1.28 -6.77
N PHE A 98 11.82 -0.84 -7.76
CA PHE A 98 11.27 0.52 -7.76
C PHE A 98 10.38 0.78 -6.55
N LYS A 99 9.48 -0.15 -6.17
CA LYS A 99 8.62 0.01 -5.00
C LYS A 99 9.43 0.20 -3.71
N SER A 100 10.56 -0.50 -3.59
CA SER A 100 11.50 -0.36 -2.46
C SER A 100 12.24 0.99 -2.46
N GLY A 101 12.42 1.61 -3.63
CA GLY A 101 12.97 2.96 -3.79
C GLY A 101 12.10 4.10 -3.25
N SER A 102 10.82 3.84 -2.93
CA SER A 102 9.88 4.87 -2.47
C SER A 102 10.28 5.48 -1.13
N LEU A 103 10.90 4.69 -0.25
CA LEU A 103 11.47 5.16 1.02
C LEU A 103 12.57 6.21 0.78
N ILE A 104 13.44 5.99 -0.20
CA ILE A 104 14.51 6.91 -0.57
C ILE A 104 13.91 8.18 -1.20
N ALA A 105 12.98 8.03 -2.14
CA ALA A 105 12.32 9.15 -2.81
C ALA A 105 11.51 10.04 -1.83
N THR A 106 10.76 9.45 -0.90
CA THR A 106 10.01 10.17 0.15
C THR A 106 10.94 11.04 0.96
N MET A 107 12.10 10.50 1.29
CA MET A 107 13.02 11.15 2.19
C MET A 107 13.83 12.25 1.48
N LEU A 108 14.16 12.11 0.19
CA LEU A 108 14.71 13.20 -0.63
C LEU A 108 13.76 14.36 -0.84
N LEU A 109 12.52 14.02 -1.21
CA LEU A 109 11.51 15.03 -1.48
C LEU A 109 11.12 15.75 -0.18
N GLY A 110 11.32 15.10 0.99
CA GLY A 110 11.27 15.72 2.31
C GLY A 110 12.44 16.66 2.61
N ILE A 111 13.63 16.45 2.05
CA ILE A 111 14.73 17.44 2.11
C ILE A 111 14.33 18.69 1.30
N ILE A 112 13.85 18.48 0.07
CA ILE A 112 13.56 19.57 -0.88
C ILE A 112 12.34 20.39 -0.45
N LEU A 113 11.25 19.74 -0.03
CA LEU A 113 9.99 20.41 0.31
C LEU A 113 9.93 20.86 1.78
N LEU A 114 10.62 20.16 2.69
CA LEU A 114 10.54 20.40 4.14
C LEU A 114 11.81 21.00 4.75
N GLY A 115 12.89 21.17 3.97
CA GLY A 115 14.14 21.81 4.40
C GLY A 115 14.94 21.01 5.43
N LYS A 116 14.62 19.73 5.69
CA LYS A 116 15.34 18.90 6.66
C LYS A 116 16.69 18.42 6.09
N ARG A 117 17.79 18.61 6.82
CA ARG A 117 19.12 18.10 6.43
C ARG A 117 19.26 16.61 6.71
N HIS A 118 19.85 15.86 5.78
CA HIS A 118 20.03 14.41 5.87
C HIS A 118 21.42 13.95 5.40
N PRO A 119 21.91 12.79 5.85
CA PRO A 119 23.27 12.32 5.61
C PRO A 119 23.55 11.97 4.13
N LEU A 120 24.83 12.02 3.73
CA LEU A 120 25.30 11.89 2.34
C LEU A 120 24.83 10.59 1.64
N SER A 121 24.65 9.51 2.40
CA SER A 121 24.20 8.19 1.92
C SER A 121 22.89 8.24 1.14
N LYS A 122 22.05 9.24 1.39
CA LYS A 122 20.74 9.39 0.75
C LYS A 122 20.88 10.00 -0.66
N TYR A 123 21.85 10.89 -0.87
CA TYR A 123 22.17 11.45 -2.19
C TYR A 123 22.74 10.37 -3.12
N ILE A 124 23.59 9.51 -2.58
CA ILE A 124 24.13 8.35 -3.30
C ILE A 124 23.00 7.41 -3.74
N ALA A 125 21.99 7.19 -2.89
CA ALA A 125 20.85 6.33 -3.22
C ALA A 125 19.98 6.86 -4.38
N VAL A 126 19.79 8.18 -4.50
CA VAL A 126 19.08 8.78 -5.67
C VAL A 126 19.86 8.55 -6.94
N SER A 127 21.16 8.85 -6.89
CA SER A 127 22.05 8.69 -8.03
C SER A 127 22.07 7.24 -8.46
N MET A 128 22.09 6.30 -7.51
CA MET A 128 22.04 4.87 -7.80
C MET A 128 20.72 4.41 -8.42
N ILE A 129 19.58 4.97 -8.00
CA ILE A 129 18.28 4.71 -8.65
C ILE A 129 18.29 5.26 -10.08
N THR A 130 18.72 6.50 -10.28
CA THR A 130 18.82 7.13 -11.61
C THR A 130 19.76 6.34 -12.53
N ILE A 131 20.91 5.92 -12.03
CA ILE A 131 21.87 5.07 -12.75
C ILE A 131 21.27 3.70 -13.04
N GLY A 132 20.57 3.08 -12.09
CA GLY A 132 19.86 1.81 -12.27
C GLY A 132 18.79 1.89 -13.36
N ILE A 133 18.04 3.00 -13.43
CA ILE A 133 17.07 3.28 -14.50
C ILE A 133 17.78 3.35 -15.84
N ILE A 134 18.88 4.11 -15.94
CA ILE A 134 19.64 4.28 -17.18
C ILE A 134 20.26 2.96 -17.64
N LEU A 135 20.90 2.21 -16.74
CA LEU A 135 21.48 0.90 -17.02
C LEU A 135 20.43 -0.14 -17.42
N CYS A 136 19.30 -0.19 -16.72
CA CYS A 136 18.23 -1.13 -17.04
C CYS A 136 17.58 -0.75 -18.39
N THR A 137 17.47 0.54 -18.70
CA THR A 137 17.03 1.04 -20.02
C THR A 137 18.02 0.63 -21.11
N TYR A 138 19.33 0.79 -20.86
CA TYR A 138 20.37 0.42 -21.83
C TYR A 138 20.43 -1.09 -22.07
N ALA A 139 20.49 -1.90 -21.01
CA ALA A 139 20.51 -3.37 -21.11
C ALA A 139 19.27 -3.91 -21.83
N SER A 140 18.11 -3.26 -21.63
CA SER A 140 16.88 -3.59 -22.34
C SER A 140 16.94 -3.33 -23.85
N VAL A 141 17.72 -2.33 -24.29
CA VAL A 141 17.96 -2.03 -25.73
C VAL A 141 18.96 -3.00 -26.33
N SER A 142 19.97 -3.39 -25.56
CA SER A 142 21.04 -4.28 -26.02
C SER A 142 20.56 -5.72 -26.26
N ASP A 143 19.64 -6.22 -25.44
CA ASP A 143 19.10 -7.59 -25.55
C ASP A 143 18.22 -7.75 -26.81
N ASP A 144 17.51 -6.68 -27.20
CA ASP A 144 16.64 -6.60 -28.38
C ASP A 144 17.42 -6.52 -29.71
N GLN A 145 18.75 -6.31 -29.67
CA GLN A 145 19.62 -6.33 -30.85
C GLN A 145 20.18 -7.72 -31.16
N ASN A 146 20.16 -8.65 -30.21
CA ASN A 146 20.70 -10.00 -30.38
C ASN A 146 19.65 -11.04 -30.83
N GLN A 147 18.35 -10.74 -30.74
CA GLN A 147 17.26 -11.57 -31.26
C GLN A 147 16.81 -11.11 -32.64
N ASP A 148 17.44 -11.67 -33.67
CA ASP A 148 17.04 -11.47 -35.05
C ASP A 148 15.71 -12.23 -35.33
N ARG A 149 14.73 -11.50 -35.91
CA ARG A 149 13.44 -11.92 -36.51
C ARG A 149 12.22 -12.17 -35.60
N LYS A 150 11.26 -11.22 -35.64
CA LYS A 150 9.90 -11.41 -36.21
C LYS A 150 9.16 -10.08 -36.39
N VAL A 151 8.43 -9.98 -37.50
CA VAL A 151 7.70 -8.81 -38.02
C VAL A 151 6.66 -8.29 -37.02
N THR A 152 7.06 -7.32 -36.20
CA THR A 152 6.23 -6.35 -35.47
C THR A 152 7.08 -5.08 -35.34
N PRO A 153 6.53 -3.85 -35.27
CA PRO A 153 7.38 -2.66 -35.31
C PRO A 153 8.23 -2.65 -34.04
N GLN A 154 9.54 -2.92 -34.16
CA GLN A 154 10.54 -2.94 -33.06
C GLN A 154 10.61 -1.60 -32.28
N LYS A 155 10.11 -0.51 -32.87
CA LYS A 155 9.88 0.75 -32.15
C LYS A 155 8.80 0.61 -31.07
N SER A 156 7.76 -0.17 -31.29
CA SER A 156 6.65 -0.32 -30.33
C SER A 156 7.09 -1.02 -29.03
N THR A 157 7.96 -2.03 -29.08
CA THR A 157 8.45 -2.76 -27.88
C THR A 157 9.36 -1.88 -27.02
N PHE A 158 10.29 -1.14 -27.64
CA PHE A 158 11.16 -0.20 -26.91
C PHE A 158 10.39 0.98 -26.30
N TYR A 159 9.47 1.59 -27.06
CA TYR A 159 8.63 2.67 -26.55
C TYR A 159 7.72 2.20 -25.42
N ASN A 160 7.13 1.00 -25.52
CA ASN A 160 6.33 0.39 -24.45
C ASN A 160 7.16 0.21 -23.16
N ARG A 161 8.40 -0.28 -23.29
CA ARG A 161 9.29 -0.50 -22.15
C ARG A 161 9.74 0.80 -21.48
N ILE A 162 10.09 1.84 -22.25
CA ILE A 162 10.36 3.19 -21.71
C ILE A 162 9.11 3.74 -21.01
N THR A 163 7.94 3.58 -21.63
CA THR A 163 6.68 4.08 -21.08
C THR A 163 6.37 3.43 -19.74
N GLY A 164 6.58 2.11 -19.61
CA GLY A 164 6.42 1.42 -18.35
C GLY A 164 7.43 1.86 -17.28
N VAL A 165 8.71 2.06 -17.63
CA VAL A 165 9.73 2.59 -16.70
C VAL A 165 9.41 4.01 -16.24
N PHE A 166 8.92 4.85 -17.15
CA PHE A 166 8.43 6.19 -16.84
C PHE A 166 7.23 6.13 -15.89
N LEU A 167 6.26 5.25 -16.14
CA LEU A 167 5.09 5.06 -15.28
C LEU A 167 5.49 4.60 -13.87
N LEU A 168 6.43 3.66 -13.75
CA LEU A 168 6.96 3.22 -12.46
C LEU A 168 7.67 4.34 -11.72
N SER A 169 8.46 5.13 -12.43
CA SER A 169 9.16 6.30 -11.86
C SER A 169 8.17 7.37 -11.38
N PHE A 170 7.12 7.62 -12.16
CA PHE A 170 6.02 8.52 -11.79
C PHE A 170 5.27 8.02 -10.54
N ALA A 171 4.89 6.74 -10.52
CA ALA A 171 4.23 6.11 -9.38
C ALA A 171 5.08 6.20 -8.11
N LEU A 172 6.40 6.07 -8.25
CA LEU A 172 7.38 6.23 -7.18
C LEU A 172 7.41 7.63 -6.58
N LEU A 173 7.52 8.65 -7.44
CA LEU A 173 7.54 10.05 -7.02
C LEU A 173 6.22 10.46 -6.38
N LEU A 174 5.10 9.96 -6.91
CA LEU A 174 3.78 10.24 -6.35
C LEU A 174 3.57 9.53 -5.00
N SER A 175 4.07 8.29 -4.85
CA SER A 175 4.11 7.59 -3.56
C SER A 175 4.93 8.36 -2.52
N ALA A 176 6.08 8.89 -2.94
CA ALA A 176 6.93 9.73 -2.10
C ALA A 176 6.24 11.04 -1.69
N ARG A 177 5.59 11.71 -2.64
CA ARG A 177 4.83 12.92 -2.38
C ARG A 177 3.68 12.69 -1.41
N MET A 178 2.99 11.56 -1.53
CA MET A 178 1.92 11.14 -0.63
C MET A 178 2.46 10.92 0.79
N GLY A 179 3.60 10.25 0.96
CA GLY A 179 4.24 10.06 2.27
C GLY A 179 4.56 11.38 2.97
N ILE A 180 5.13 12.35 2.24
CA ILE A 180 5.41 13.69 2.79
C ILE A 180 4.12 14.46 3.09
N TYR A 181 3.09 14.32 2.25
CA TYR A 181 1.81 14.95 2.51
C TYR A 181 1.20 14.43 3.82
N GLN A 182 1.32 13.12 4.10
CA GLN A 182 0.92 12.53 5.38
C GLN A 182 1.75 13.05 6.56
N GLU A 183 3.07 13.24 6.39
CA GLU A 183 3.93 13.86 7.42
C GLU A 183 3.50 15.30 7.71
N ASN A 184 3.27 16.11 6.67
CA ASN A 184 2.82 17.51 6.80
C ASN A 184 1.45 17.63 7.45
N LEU A 185 0.55 16.70 7.13
CA LEU A 185 -0.76 16.65 7.75
C LEU A 185 -0.63 16.35 9.25
N SER A 186 0.26 15.41 9.59
CA SER A 186 0.55 15.01 10.97
C SER A 186 1.25 16.11 11.78
N THR A 187 2.08 16.94 11.16
CA THR A 187 2.71 18.08 11.83
C THR A 187 1.75 19.25 12.02
N ARG A 188 0.88 19.52 11.03
CA ARG A 188 -0.06 20.66 11.07
C ARG A 188 -1.27 20.43 11.98
N PHE A 189 -1.86 19.24 11.95
CA PHE A 189 -3.08 18.93 12.68
C PHE A 189 -2.87 17.99 13.88
N GLY A 190 -1.63 17.59 14.13
CA GLY A 190 -1.31 16.57 15.13
C GLY A 190 -1.49 15.15 14.59
N LYS A 191 -1.00 14.19 15.36
CA LYS A 191 -1.02 12.77 14.96
C LYS A 191 -2.35 12.16 15.31
N HIS A 192 -3.21 12.00 14.31
CA HIS A 192 -4.49 11.30 14.41
C HIS A 192 -4.50 10.03 13.56
N PRO A 193 -3.70 9.02 13.94
CA PRO A 193 -3.49 7.85 13.10
C PRO A 193 -4.78 7.02 12.95
N ARG A 194 -5.63 6.91 13.99
CA ARG A 194 -6.90 6.17 13.93
C ARG A 194 -7.91 6.81 12.97
N GLU A 195 -8.05 8.14 13.07
CA GLU A 195 -8.86 8.94 12.14
C GLU A 195 -8.37 8.78 10.70
N SER A 196 -7.05 8.91 10.50
CA SER A 196 -6.42 8.73 9.18
C SER A 196 -6.68 7.35 8.59
N LEU A 197 -6.56 6.30 9.40
CA LEU A 197 -6.85 4.93 8.96
C LEU A 197 -8.32 4.75 8.58
N PHE A 198 -9.24 5.29 9.38
CA PHE A 198 -10.67 5.24 9.07
C PHE A 198 -10.96 5.90 7.72
N TYR A 199 -10.54 7.16 7.52
CA TYR A 199 -10.81 7.86 6.26
C TYR A 199 -10.11 7.24 5.04
N ALA A 200 -8.90 6.71 5.22
CA ALA A 200 -8.16 6.04 4.14
C ALA A 200 -8.88 4.78 3.62
N HIS A 201 -9.67 4.10 4.46
CA HIS A 201 -10.41 2.89 4.07
C HIS A 201 -11.88 3.16 3.80
N ALA A 202 -12.49 4.16 4.45
CA ALA A 202 -13.89 4.52 4.26
C ALA A 202 -14.12 5.30 2.95
N LEU A 203 -13.21 6.21 2.57
CA LEU A 203 -13.39 7.04 1.37
C LEU A 203 -13.30 6.26 0.05
N PRO A 204 -12.49 5.19 -0.08
CA PRO A 204 -12.52 4.35 -1.28
C PRO A 204 -13.74 3.41 -1.39
N LEU A 205 -14.45 3.10 -0.30
CA LEU A 205 -15.59 2.15 -0.32
C LEU A 205 -16.69 2.50 -1.35
N PRO A 206 -17.10 3.77 -1.53
CA PRO A 206 -18.01 4.13 -2.62
C PRO A 206 -17.49 3.77 -4.01
N GLY A 207 -16.17 3.78 -4.23
CA GLY A 207 -15.57 3.35 -5.49
C GLY A 207 -15.74 1.85 -5.75
N PHE A 208 -15.78 1.04 -4.69
CA PHE A 208 -16.06 -0.40 -4.80
C PHE A 208 -17.48 -0.71 -5.28
N LEU A 209 -18.40 0.27 -5.28
CA LEU A 209 -19.75 0.08 -5.84
C LEU A 209 -19.70 -0.33 -7.32
N LEU A 210 -18.71 0.16 -8.08
CA LEU A 210 -18.51 -0.22 -9.48
C LEU A 210 -18.03 -1.67 -9.64
N LEU A 211 -17.43 -2.24 -8.59
CA LEU A 211 -16.87 -3.59 -8.57
C LEU A 211 -17.81 -4.62 -7.90
N ILE A 212 -19.00 -4.19 -7.44
CA ILE A 212 -20.01 -5.08 -6.85
C ILE A 212 -20.29 -6.34 -7.70
N PRO A 213 -20.49 -6.27 -9.03
CA PRO A 213 -20.81 -7.47 -9.79
C PRO A 213 -19.70 -8.53 -9.69
N ASP A 214 -18.43 -8.11 -9.76
CA ASP A 214 -17.29 -9.02 -9.58
C ASP A 214 -17.21 -9.55 -8.14
N ILE A 215 -17.45 -8.70 -7.14
CA ILE A 215 -17.42 -9.06 -5.72
C ILE A 215 -18.47 -10.12 -5.39
N VAL A 216 -19.70 -9.94 -5.85
CA VAL A 216 -20.82 -10.86 -5.60
C VAL A 216 -20.57 -12.19 -6.31
N HIS A 217 -20.08 -12.14 -7.55
CA HIS A 217 -19.75 -13.34 -8.32
C HIS A 217 -18.64 -14.16 -7.64
N GLN A 218 -17.57 -13.52 -7.16
CA GLN A 218 -16.50 -14.18 -6.42
C GLN A 218 -16.95 -14.69 -5.05
N ALA A 219 -17.85 -13.99 -4.36
CA ALA A 219 -18.42 -14.44 -3.09
C ALA A 219 -19.27 -15.71 -3.25
N ALA A 220 -19.97 -15.85 -4.38
CA ALA A 220 -20.69 -17.08 -4.71
C ALA A 220 -19.72 -18.26 -4.87
N PHE A 221 -18.59 -18.08 -5.56
CA PHE A 221 -17.56 -19.12 -5.67
C PHE A 221 -16.90 -19.49 -4.34
N PHE A 222 -16.67 -18.52 -3.45
CA PHE A 222 -16.13 -18.80 -2.12
C PHE A 222 -17.06 -19.72 -1.32
N THR A 223 -18.37 -19.57 -1.51
CA THR A 223 -19.39 -20.40 -0.84
C THR A 223 -19.43 -21.83 -1.36
N GLN A 224 -18.97 -22.07 -2.59
CA GLN A 224 -18.85 -23.40 -3.19
C GLN A 224 -17.53 -24.11 -2.85
N SER A 225 -16.61 -23.44 -2.12
CA SER A 225 -15.33 -24.04 -1.74
C SER A 225 -15.49 -25.20 -0.76
N ALA A 226 -14.52 -26.13 -0.75
CA ALA A 226 -14.56 -27.31 0.10
C ALA A 226 -14.79 -26.90 1.58
N PRO A 227 -15.78 -27.51 2.26
CA PRO A 227 -16.08 -27.20 3.65
C PRO A 227 -14.94 -27.67 4.56
N LEU A 228 -14.52 -26.79 5.46
CA LEU A 228 -13.72 -27.17 6.62
C LEU A 228 -14.66 -27.41 7.79
N GLU A 229 -14.54 -28.56 8.43
CA GLU A 229 -15.23 -28.82 9.68
C GLU A 229 -14.54 -28.08 10.82
N ILE A 230 -15.13 -26.96 11.23
CA ILE A 230 -14.68 -26.20 12.39
C ILE A 230 -15.58 -26.64 13.53
N GLY A 231 -15.05 -27.42 14.47
CA GLY A 231 -15.86 -28.16 15.46
C GLY A 231 -17.01 -27.38 16.11
N LEU A 232 -16.80 -26.10 16.49
CA LEU A 232 -17.83 -25.27 17.16
C LEU A 232 -18.79 -24.52 16.20
N LEU A 233 -18.45 -24.42 14.91
CA LEU A 233 -19.14 -23.58 13.91
C LEU A 233 -19.73 -24.37 12.74
N GLY A 234 -19.51 -25.70 12.71
CA GLY A 234 -19.95 -26.58 11.63
C GLY A 234 -19.06 -26.51 10.39
N ALA A 235 -19.58 -27.04 9.27
CA ALA A 235 -18.92 -27.04 7.97
C ALA A 235 -18.94 -25.63 7.36
N VAL A 236 -17.81 -24.93 7.38
CA VAL A 236 -17.66 -23.58 6.80
C VAL A 236 -16.77 -23.66 5.56
N PRO A 237 -17.12 -23.04 4.42
CA PRO A 237 -16.29 -23.10 3.23
C PRO A 237 -14.89 -22.53 3.49
N SER A 238 -13.87 -23.30 3.13
CA SER A 238 -12.45 -23.02 3.40
C SER A 238 -12.00 -21.62 2.98
N SER A 239 -12.51 -21.12 1.85
CA SER A 239 -12.12 -19.80 1.32
C SER A 239 -12.58 -18.65 2.21
N TRP A 240 -13.74 -18.78 2.88
CA TRP A 240 -14.20 -17.80 3.88
C TRP A 240 -13.35 -17.81 5.14
N VAL A 241 -12.85 -18.97 5.56
CA VAL A 241 -11.96 -19.12 6.71
C VAL A 241 -10.62 -18.44 6.44
N TYR A 242 -10.01 -18.69 5.27
CA TYR A 242 -8.77 -18.04 4.88
C TYR A 242 -8.93 -16.54 4.69
N LEU A 243 -10.07 -16.07 4.17
CA LEU A 243 -10.39 -14.64 4.10
C LEU A 243 -10.46 -14.03 5.50
N LEU A 244 -11.13 -14.69 6.44
CA LEU A 244 -11.25 -14.23 7.82
C LEU A 244 -9.88 -14.20 8.52
N LEU A 245 -9.04 -15.22 8.33
CA LEU A 245 -7.65 -15.21 8.81
C LEU A 245 -6.84 -14.08 8.19
N ASN A 246 -7.01 -13.81 6.90
CA ASN A 246 -6.38 -12.70 6.21
C ASN A 246 -6.79 -11.34 6.82
N VAL A 247 -8.07 -11.14 7.12
CA VAL A 247 -8.56 -9.91 7.77
C VAL A 247 -8.06 -9.81 9.22
N ILE A 248 -8.09 -10.90 9.99
CA ILE A 248 -7.62 -10.92 11.39
C ILE A 248 -6.13 -10.61 11.47
N THR A 249 -5.31 -11.19 10.59
CA THR A 249 -3.86 -10.93 10.56
C THR A 249 -3.51 -9.47 10.27
N GLN A 250 -4.44 -8.69 9.71
CA GLN A 250 -4.30 -7.25 9.50
C GLN A 250 -4.54 -6.43 10.79
N TYR A 251 -5.22 -6.98 11.79
CA TYR A 251 -5.55 -6.28 13.04
C TYR A 251 -4.35 -6.07 13.99
N PRO A 252 -3.42 -7.03 14.21
CA PRO A 252 -2.19 -6.80 14.99
C PRO A 252 -1.31 -5.69 14.41
N LEU A 253 -1.16 -5.67 13.08
CA LEU A 253 -0.45 -4.62 12.32
C LEU A 253 -1.04 -3.24 12.62
N LYS A 254 -2.37 -3.16 12.62
CA LYS A 254 -3.13 -1.98 13.01
C LYS A 254 -2.78 -1.57 14.44
N CYS A 255 -3.08 -2.41 15.43
CA CYS A 255 -2.90 -2.10 16.87
C CYS A 255 -1.48 -1.64 17.23
N GLN A 256 -0.45 -2.23 16.64
CA GLN A 256 0.95 -1.86 16.94
C GLN A 256 1.36 -0.52 16.34
N CYS A 257 0.94 -0.22 15.11
CA CYS A 257 1.13 1.09 14.49
C CYS A 257 0.49 2.22 15.33
N PHE A 258 -0.67 1.96 15.95
CA PHE A 258 -1.31 2.93 16.86
C PHE A 258 -0.66 3.01 18.24
N GLY A 259 -0.32 1.86 18.85
CA GLY A 259 0.27 1.80 20.20
C GLY A 259 1.64 2.47 20.29
N THR A 260 2.42 2.43 19.21
CA THR A 260 3.73 3.09 19.15
C THR A 260 3.61 4.61 19.01
N ASN A 261 2.59 5.10 18.30
CA ASN A 261 2.41 6.53 18.03
C ASN A 261 1.75 7.29 19.21
N ILE A 262 0.86 6.64 19.97
CA ILE A 262 0.23 7.22 21.16
C ILE A 262 1.27 7.53 22.26
N ARG A 263 2.34 6.74 22.42
CA ARG A 263 3.37 7.00 23.45
C ARG A 263 4.46 7.98 23.02
N ASN A 264 4.81 8.03 21.74
CA ASN A 264 5.78 9.02 21.25
C ASN A 264 5.18 10.44 21.08
N GLY A 265 3.85 10.57 21.03
CA GLY A 265 3.17 11.87 21.05
C GLY A 265 3.03 12.49 22.46
N GLY A 266 3.35 11.75 23.53
CA GLY A 266 3.24 12.22 24.91
C GLY A 266 4.49 12.94 25.46
N SER A 267 5.55 13.11 24.66
CA SER A 267 6.85 13.64 25.12
C SER A 267 7.28 14.94 24.41
N SER A 268 6.35 15.78 23.95
CA SER A 268 6.67 17.10 23.36
C SER A 268 5.74 18.23 23.81
N ASN A 269 5.21 18.18 25.05
CA ASN A 269 4.68 19.37 25.71
C ASN A 269 5.73 19.90 26.70
N GLY A 270 6.81 20.46 26.17
CA GLY A 270 7.63 21.42 26.90
C GLY A 270 7.05 22.81 26.67
N LEU A 271 6.09 23.21 27.52
CA LEU A 271 5.77 24.63 27.69
C LEU A 271 7.01 25.31 28.31
N PRO A 272 7.55 26.39 27.73
CA PRO A 272 8.38 27.29 28.51
C PRO A 272 7.47 28.06 29.48
N HIS A 273 7.74 27.88 30.78
CA HIS A 273 7.25 28.78 31.81
C HIS A 273 7.80 30.18 31.55
N LEU A 274 6.90 31.14 31.42
CA LEU A 274 7.06 32.53 31.84
C LEU A 274 5.73 32.96 32.46
#